data_AF-A0A4Y0ATD5-F1
#
_entry.id   AF-A0A4Y0ATD5-F1
#
_cell.length_a   1.000
_cell.length_b   1.000
_cell.length_c   1.000
_cell.angle_alpha   90.00
_cell.angle_beta   90.00
_cell.angle_gamma   90.00
#
_symmetry.space_group_name_H-M   'P 1'
#
loop_
_entity.id
_entity.type
_entity.pdbx_description
1 polymer ?
#
loop_
_entity_poly.entity_id
_entity_poly.type
_entity_poly.pdbx_seq_one_letter_code
_entity_poly.pdbx_strand_id
1 'polypeptide(L)'
;MNEWNELLKAELLPPSGSYRADGDGPGSMKCGLLRSTVVSSSFVQPLDDHGLYHRHPQKGIANPPILEDATEKHGSSSELTPAGWREKVVAYDEAPEHLRFNPFIRTGYRTYLSARLCLESMFWWTNETVNIWSHILGLCVFLILAYYDTAMLQIQATTVDKVIVGMLLLSFQLCMIFSSIYHTFSCHSADSYDRLLAFDLFGIALSLLAIFMSGIYYAFWCNQPLRDFYMITIGVIFAAAMALQIPQLNVHSNVKMLAFVAWAAYGVVPTLHWYFVMGGTESTMVKIFIPRVAVMYALSGFAFLIYVAKIPERWCIGWFDCIGHSHNLWHLIVLAALCYWHNSGMKYVEFRMTHGCSAGVQYA
;
A
#
# COMPACT_ATOMS: atom_id res chain seq x y z
N MET A 1 -4.52 11.02 2.70
CA MET A 1 -5.16 10.13 1.69
C MET A 1 -6.58 10.60 1.38
N ASN A 2 -7.41 10.92 2.37
CA ASN A 2 -8.78 11.41 2.16
C ASN A 2 -8.85 12.75 1.38
N GLU A 3 -8.03 13.75 1.68
CA GLU A 3 -8.09 15.04 0.98
C GLU A 3 -7.66 15.00 -0.50
N TRP A 4 -6.70 14.14 -0.85
CA TRP A 4 -6.32 13.94 -2.26
C TRP A 4 -7.41 13.19 -3.04
N ASN A 5 -8.11 12.27 -2.37
CA ASN A 5 -9.29 11.63 -2.95
C ASN A 5 -10.45 12.63 -3.12
N GLU A 6 -10.61 13.59 -2.22
CA GLU A 6 -11.59 14.68 -2.36
C GLU A 6 -11.24 15.65 -3.50
N LEU A 7 -9.96 16.03 -3.66
CA LEU A 7 -9.50 16.83 -4.81
C LEU A 7 -9.70 16.08 -6.14
N LEU A 8 -9.43 14.77 -6.17
CA LEU A 8 -9.70 13.93 -7.35
C LEU A 8 -11.20 13.69 -7.59
N LYS A 9 -12.02 13.64 -6.54
CA LYS A 9 -13.49 13.57 -6.65
C LYS A 9 -14.06 14.85 -7.26
N ALA A 10 -13.56 16.01 -6.86
CA ALA A 10 -14.05 17.31 -7.30
C ALA A 10 -13.67 17.65 -8.76
N GLU A 11 -12.53 17.15 -9.24
CA GLU A 11 -11.98 17.58 -10.53
C GLU A 11 -12.22 16.58 -11.69
N LEU A 12 -12.62 15.34 -11.40
CA LEU A 12 -12.64 14.26 -12.41
C LEU A 12 -13.92 13.38 -12.44
N LEU A 13 -14.83 13.51 -11.49
CA LEU A 13 -16.12 12.81 -11.56
C LEU A 13 -17.16 13.71 -12.25
N PRO A 14 -17.86 13.22 -13.30
CA PRO A 14 -19.02 13.94 -13.81
C PRO A 14 -20.06 14.08 -12.68
N PRO A 15 -20.80 15.19 -12.61
CA PRO A 15 -21.76 15.44 -11.54
C PRO A 15 -22.77 14.29 -11.47
N SER A 16 -23.15 13.92 -10.25
CA SER A 16 -24.01 12.79 -9.90
C SER A 16 -25.32 12.78 -10.68
N GLY A 17 -25.29 12.17 -11.86
CA GLY A 17 -26.46 11.74 -12.61
C GLY A 17 -26.75 10.29 -12.25
N SER A 18 -27.95 10.04 -11.73
CA SER A 18 -28.47 8.70 -11.49
C SER A 18 -28.27 7.81 -12.71
N TYR A 19 -27.37 6.83 -12.65
CA TYR A 19 -27.38 5.73 -13.60
C TYR A 19 -28.59 4.86 -13.27
N ARG A 20 -29.72 5.14 -13.93
CA ARG A 20 -30.80 4.16 -14.04
C ARG A 20 -30.25 2.98 -14.83
N ALA A 21 -30.28 1.81 -14.22
CA ALA A 21 -30.13 0.55 -14.92
C ALA A 21 -31.40 0.34 -15.76
N ASP A 22 -31.44 0.91 -16.96
CA ASP A 22 -32.38 0.46 -17.98
C ASP A 22 -31.78 -0.79 -18.63
N GLY A 23 -32.52 -1.89 -18.51
CA GLY A 23 -32.14 -3.19 -19.03
C GLY A 23 -32.13 -3.17 -20.56
N ASP A 24 -30.96 -3.43 -21.14
CA ASP A 24 -30.81 -4.03 -22.46
C ASP A 24 -29.43 -4.72 -22.56
N GLY A 25 -29.36 -5.78 -23.38
CA GLY A 25 -28.31 -6.82 -23.41
C GLY A 25 -26.86 -6.38 -23.72
N PRO A 26 -25.93 -7.35 -23.89
CA PRO A 26 -24.49 -7.13 -23.73
C PRO A 26 -23.91 -6.33 -24.91
N GLY A 27 -23.78 -5.01 -24.73
CA GLY A 27 -23.27 -4.08 -25.74
C GLY A 27 -22.18 -3.17 -25.20
N SER A 28 -20.92 -3.56 -25.38
CA SER A 28 -19.74 -2.68 -25.55
C SER A 28 -19.63 -1.43 -24.63
N MET A 29 -19.21 -1.60 -23.37
CA MET A 29 -18.51 -0.52 -22.65
C MET A 29 -17.10 -0.37 -23.21
N LYS A 30 -16.87 0.63 -24.06
CA LYS A 30 -15.54 0.94 -24.60
C LYS A 30 -14.66 1.48 -23.46
N CYS A 31 -13.56 0.78 -23.15
CA CYS A 31 -12.51 1.35 -22.32
C CYS A 31 -11.96 2.61 -23.01
N GLY A 32 -12.02 3.75 -22.33
CA GLY A 32 -11.66 5.03 -22.91
C GLY A 32 -10.16 5.16 -23.06
N LEU A 33 -9.64 4.97 -24.29
CA LEU A 33 -8.36 5.59 -24.66
C LEU A 33 -8.58 7.11 -24.69
N LEU A 34 -7.75 7.83 -23.93
CA LEU A 34 -7.67 9.29 -23.86
C LEU A 34 -7.83 9.95 -25.24
N ARG A 35 -8.96 10.63 -25.48
CA ARG A 35 -8.99 11.72 -26.47
C ARG A 35 -8.27 12.91 -25.83
N SER A 36 -7.16 13.34 -26.43
CA SER A 36 -6.56 14.62 -26.08
C SER A 36 -7.53 15.74 -26.46
N THR A 37 -8.03 16.46 -25.45
CA THR A 37 -8.73 17.71 -25.71
C THR A 37 -7.69 18.83 -25.69
N VAL A 38 -7.45 19.38 -26.87
CA VAL A 38 -6.68 20.60 -27.10
C VAL A 38 -7.32 21.73 -26.29
N VAL A 39 -6.51 22.39 -25.47
CA VAL A 39 -6.86 23.63 -24.77
C VAL A 39 -7.15 24.71 -25.80
N SER A 40 -8.39 25.22 -25.81
CA SER A 40 -8.76 26.44 -26.52
C SER A 40 -9.21 27.46 -25.49
N SER A 41 -8.35 28.46 -25.26
CA SER A 41 -8.61 29.65 -24.47
C SER A 41 -9.74 30.49 -25.06
N SER A 42 -10.69 30.92 -24.24
CA SER A 42 -11.36 32.20 -24.47
C SER A 42 -12.20 32.63 -23.26
N PHE A 43 -11.78 33.77 -22.72
CA PHE A 43 -12.57 34.90 -22.22
C PHE A 43 -13.25 34.86 -20.85
N VAL A 44 -13.06 36.02 -20.21
CA VAL A 44 -13.39 36.43 -18.85
C VAL A 44 -14.63 37.34 -18.89
N GLN A 45 -15.34 37.40 -17.75
CA GLN A 45 -16.30 38.42 -17.25
C GLN A 45 -17.78 37.99 -17.20
N PRO A 46 -18.61 38.59 -16.31
CA PRO A 46 -18.43 38.71 -14.86
C PRO A 46 -19.73 38.36 -14.07
N LEU A 47 -19.63 38.42 -12.74
CA LEU A 47 -20.70 38.26 -11.74
C LEU A 47 -21.91 39.17 -11.98
N ASP A 48 -23.11 38.65 -11.68
CA ASP A 48 -24.26 39.46 -11.24
C ASP A 48 -25.01 38.76 -10.09
N ASP A 49 -25.28 39.58 -9.07
CA ASP A 49 -26.09 39.33 -7.88
C ASP A 49 -27.54 39.00 -8.24
N HIS A 50 -28.16 38.07 -7.50
CA HIS A 50 -29.51 38.25 -6.96
C HIS A 50 -29.81 37.15 -5.94
N GLY A 51 -29.92 37.56 -4.67
CA GLY A 51 -30.45 36.71 -3.61
C GLY A 51 -31.93 36.43 -3.79
N LEU A 52 -32.40 35.35 -3.16
CA LEU A 52 -33.71 35.26 -2.52
C LEU A 52 -33.81 33.95 -1.73
N TYR A 53 -33.91 34.11 -0.41
CA TYR A 53 -34.32 33.09 0.54
C TYR A 53 -35.72 32.58 0.18
N HIS A 54 -35.87 31.26 0.02
CA HIS A 54 -37.17 30.61 0.18
C HIS A 54 -37.09 29.47 1.19
N ARG A 55 -37.73 29.73 2.33
CA ARG A 55 -38.01 28.86 3.47
C ARG A 55 -39.48 28.45 3.35
N HIS A 56 -39.81 27.15 3.41
CA HIS A 56 -41.13 26.59 3.77
C HIS A 56 -41.07 25.04 3.78
N PRO A 57 -41.94 24.31 4.51
CA PRO A 57 -42.29 24.42 5.93
C PRO A 57 -42.22 23.06 6.66
N GLN A 58 -42.11 23.12 7.99
CA GLN A 58 -42.28 21.99 8.90
C GLN A 58 -43.71 21.41 8.85
N LYS A 59 -43.81 20.08 8.69
CA LYS A 59 -44.91 19.20 9.16
C LYS A 59 -44.18 18.10 9.94
N GLY A 60 -44.58 17.61 11.11
CA GLY A 60 -45.80 17.61 11.89
C GLY A 60 -45.66 16.37 12.76
N ILE A 61 -45.66 16.54 14.08
CA ILE A 61 -45.35 15.52 15.09
C ILE A 61 -46.46 14.46 15.11
N ALA A 62 -46.10 13.17 15.05
CA ALA A 62 -46.98 12.07 15.41
C ALA A 62 -46.21 11.09 16.32
N ASN A 63 -46.81 10.77 17.47
CA ASN A 63 -46.27 9.89 18.52
C ASN A 63 -46.22 8.41 18.09
N PRO A 64 -45.34 7.59 18.70
CA PRO A 64 -45.17 6.17 18.34
C PRO A 64 -46.23 5.28 19.04
N PRO A 65 -46.61 4.12 18.46
CA PRO A 65 -47.34 3.10 19.18
C PRO A 65 -46.39 2.17 19.97
N ILE A 66 -46.91 1.75 21.13
CA ILE A 66 -46.30 0.93 22.18
C ILE A 66 -46.37 -0.57 21.81
N LEU A 67 -45.42 -1.34 22.38
CA LEU A 67 -45.21 -2.79 22.24
C LEU A 67 -46.45 -3.67 22.50
N GLU A 68 -46.52 -4.78 21.76
CA GLU A 68 -47.09 -6.06 22.23
C GLU A 68 -46.05 -7.18 22.08
N ASP A 69 -46.09 -8.11 23.04
CA ASP A 69 -45.08 -9.13 23.35
C ASP A 69 -45.42 -10.51 22.74
N ALA A 70 -44.35 -11.29 22.54
CA ALA A 70 -44.21 -12.74 22.38
C ALA A 70 -45.28 -13.59 21.66
N THR A 71 -44.84 -14.35 20.65
CA THR A 71 -45.04 -15.81 20.62
C THR A 71 -43.99 -16.51 19.75
N GLU A 72 -43.26 -17.43 20.37
CA GLU A 72 -42.33 -18.36 19.74
C GLU A 72 -43.01 -19.24 18.69
N LYS A 73 -42.35 -19.44 17.54
CA LYS A 73 -42.48 -20.68 16.77
C LYS A 73 -41.11 -21.18 16.34
N HIS A 74 -40.70 -22.26 16.98
CA HIS A 74 -39.62 -23.14 16.59
C HIS A 74 -39.94 -23.88 15.27
N GLY A 75 -38.93 -23.98 14.40
CA GLY A 75 -38.70 -25.19 13.60
C GLY A 75 -39.28 -25.23 12.19
N SER A 76 -38.50 -24.78 11.21
CA SER A 76 -38.37 -25.48 9.93
C SER A 76 -36.98 -25.21 9.37
N SER A 77 -36.19 -26.28 9.30
CA SER A 77 -34.86 -26.37 8.70
C SER A 77 -34.89 -25.86 7.25
N SER A 78 -34.42 -24.63 7.04
CA SER A 78 -34.10 -24.14 5.69
C SER A 78 -32.71 -24.63 5.31
N GLU A 79 -32.66 -25.34 4.19
CA GLU A 79 -31.44 -25.70 3.50
C GLU A 79 -30.59 -24.44 3.28
N LEU A 80 -29.32 -24.47 3.70
CA LEU A 80 -28.33 -23.43 3.42
C LEU A 80 -28.07 -23.38 1.92
N THR A 81 -28.81 -22.51 1.22
CA THR A 81 -28.54 -22.19 -0.18
C THR A 81 -27.21 -21.42 -0.30
N PRO A 82 -26.52 -21.45 -1.46
CA PRO A 82 -25.27 -20.71 -1.68
C PRO A 82 -25.38 -19.16 -1.65
N ALA A 83 -26.49 -18.61 -1.16
CA ALA A 83 -26.85 -17.19 -1.22
C ALA A 83 -26.23 -16.32 -0.11
N GLY A 84 -25.73 -16.91 0.99
CA GLY A 84 -25.39 -16.15 2.20
C GLY A 84 -24.17 -15.21 2.14
N TRP A 85 -23.25 -15.38 1.20
CA TRP A 85 -22.07 -14.49 1.06
C TRP A 85 -22.27 -13.38 0.02
N ARG A 86 -23.06 -13.64 -1.04
CA ARG A 86 -23.31 -12.65 -2.11
C ARG A 86 -24.09 -11.45 -1.61
N GLU A 87 -24.97 -11.66 -0.63
CA GLU A 87 -25.71 -10.58 0.05
C GLU A 87 -24.81 -9.68 0.92
N LYS A 88 -23.59 -10.11 1.23
CA LYS A 88 -22.61 -9.37 2.06
C LYS A 88 -21.48 -8.73 1.27
N VAL A 89 -21.53 -8.88 -0.07
CA VAL A 89 -20.61 -8.24 -1.01
C VAL A 89 -21.40 -7.23 -1.81
N VAL A 90 -21.08 -5.95 -1.61
CA VAL A 90 -21.91 -4.82 -2.05
C VAL A 90 -21.22 -3.98 -3.13
N ALA A 91 -22.00 -3.10 -3.77
CA ALA A 91 -21.49 -2.09 -4.68
C ALA A 91 -20.80 -0.93 -3.93
N TYR A 92 -20.02 -0.13 -4.66
CA TYR A 92 -19.28 1.02 -4.11
C TYR A 92 -20.19 1.99 -3.34
N ASP A 93 -21.37 2.30 -3.86
CA ASP A 93 -22.27 3.29 -3.26
C ASP A 93 -22.91 2.81 -1.95
N GLU A 94 -23.02 1.49 -1.78
CA GLU A 94 -23.56 0.81 -0.60
C GLU A 94 -22.50 0.57 0.49
N ALA A 95 -21.21 0.63 0.11
CA ALA A 95 -20.11 0.44 1.05
C ALA A 95 -19.99 1.64 2.03
N PRO A 96 -19.55 1.40 3.28
CA PRO A 96 -19.33 2.47 4.24
C PRO A 96 -18.18 3.38 3.81
N GLU A 97 -18.22 4.64 4.24
CA GLU A 97 -17.34 5.71 3.75
C GLU A 97 -15.85 5.40 3.86
N HIS A 98 -15.41 4.78 4.96
CA HIS A 98 -14.00 4.42 5.18
C HIS A 98 -13.45 3.40 4.15
N LEU A 99 -14.32 2.64 3.46
CA LEU A 99 -13.92 1.70 2.39
C LEU A 99 -13.99 2.34 1.00
N ARG A 100 -14.64 3.50 0.84
CA ARG A 100 -14.92 4.15 -0.46
C ARG A 100 -13.79 5.06 -0.96
N PHE A 101 -12.54 4.64 -0.80
CA PHE A 101 -11.37 5.47 -1.17
C PHE A 101 -11.02 5.45 -2.66
N ASN A 102 -11.51 4.48 -3.44
CA ASN A 102 -11.24 4.37 -4.88
C ASN A 102 -12.56 4.37 -5.68
N PRO A 103 -12.97 5.50 -6.29
CA PRO A 103 -14.26 5.59 -6.99
C PRO A 103 -14.31 4.82 -8.32
N PHE A 104 -13.17 4.30 -8.79
CA PHE A 104 -13.10 3.54 -10.05
C PHE A 104 -13.44 2.06 -9.88
N ILE A 105 -13.40 1.56 -8.64
CA ILE A 105 -13.79 0.20 -8.25
C ILE A 105 -15.28 0.23 -7.87
N ARG A 106 -16.12 -0.52 -8.58
CA ARG A 106 -17.58 -0.39 -8.48
C ARG A 106 -18.25 -1.48 -7.67
N THR A 107 -17.63 -2.64 -7.56
CA THR A 107 -18.22 -3.82 -6.91
C THR A 107 -17.18 -4.61 -6.11
N GLY A 108 -17.63 -5.61 -5.37
CA GLY A 108 -16.75 -6.54 -4.66
C GLY A 108 -16.42 -6.14 -3.21
N TYR A 109 -17.08 -5.13 -2.65
CA TYR A 109 -16.80 -4.65 -1.29
C TYR A 109 -17.42 -5.54 -0.22
N ARG A 110 -16.62 -5.99 0.74
CA ARG A 110 -17.11 -6.68 1.94
C ARG A 110 -17.44 -5.66 3.03
N THR A 111 -18.55 -5.84 3.74
CA THR A 111 -18.99 -4.86 4.76
C THR A 111 -19.50 -5.51 6.04
N TYR A 112 -19.09 -4.97 7.18
CA TYR A 112 -19.56 -5.33 8.53
C TYR A 112 -19.56 -6.84 8.82
N LEU A 113 -18.51 -7.53 8.36
CA LEU A 113 -18.37 -8.97 8.59
C LEU A 113 -17.92 -9.25 10.03
N SER A 114 -18.42 -10.34 10.64
CA SER A 114 -17.84 -10.84 11.90
C SER A 114 -16.39 -11.31 11.68
N ALA A 115 -15.58 -11.39 12.74
CA ALA A 115 -14.18 -11.82 12.61
C ALA A 115 -14.03 -13.20 11.95
N ARG A 116 -14.94 -14.13 12.25
CA ARG A 116 -15.00 -15.43 11.58
C ARG A 116 -15.29 -15.30 10.09
N LEU A 117 -16.26 -14.48 9.71
CA LEU A 117 -16.59 -14.24 8.32
C LEU A 117 -15.48 -13.49 7.58
N CYS A 118 -14.70 -12.63 8.25
CA CYS A 118 -13.51 -12.02 7.66
C CYS A 118 -12.50 -13.09 7.21
N LEU A 119 -12.22 -14.08 8.08
CA LEU A 119 -11.35 -15.20 7.74
C LEU A 119 -11.93 -16.08 6.63
N GLU A 120 -13.22 -16.41 6.69
CA GLU A 120 -13.88 -17.18 5.62
C GLU A 120 -13.87 -16.42 4.28
N SER A 121 -13.96 -15.08 4.33
CA SER A 121 -14.00 -14.22 3.14
C SER A 121 -12.68 -14.13 2.38
N MET A 122 -11.57 -14.61 2.93
CA MET A 122 -10.32 -14.79 2.17
C MET A 122 -10.54 -15.68 0.94
N PHE A 123 -11.51 -16.60 1.01
CA PHE A 123 -11.85 -17.51 -0.09
C PHE A 123 -13.02 -17.02 -0.96
N TRP A 124 -13.56 -15.83 -0.69
CA TRP A 124 -14.60 -15.22 -1.52
C TRP A 124 -13.96 -14.47 -2.69
N TRP A 125 -14.74 -14.27 -3.75
CA TRP A 125 -14.32 -13.45 -4.88
C TRP A 125 -14.71 -11.99 -4.65
N THR A 126 -13.73 -11.17 -4.30
CA THR A 126 -13.92 -9.78 -3.84
C THR A 126 -12.81 -8.88 -4.38
N ASN A 127 -12.96 -7.56 -4.20
CA ASN A 127 -11.92 -6.59 -4.54
C ASN A 127 -10.64 -6.70 -3.70
N GLU A 128 -10.67 -7.47 -2.62
CA GLU A 128 -9.55 -7.66 -1.71
C GLU A 128 -8.85 -9.02 -1.87
N THR A 129 -9.41 -9.93 -2.68
CA THR A 129 -8.92 -11.31 -2.80
C THR A 129 -7.45 -11.34 -3.23
N VAL A 130 -7.07 -10.58 -4.26
CA VAL A 130 -5.67 -10.54 -4.73
C VAL A 130 -4.76 -9.83 -3.72
N ASN A 131 -5.24 -8.79 -3.03
CA ASN A 131 -4.48 -8.08 -1.99
C ASN A 131 -4.11 -9.02 -0.83
N ILE A 132 -5.07 -9.82 -0.37
CA ILE A 132 -4.88 -10.82 0.69
C ILE A 132 -3.90 -11.92 0.23
N TRP A 133 -4.22 -12.59 -0.88
CA TRP A 133 -3.47 -13.79 -1.28
C TRP A 133 -2.07 -13.48 -1.79
N SER A 134 -1.84 -12.34 -2.45
CA SER A 134 -0.49 -11.96 -2.89
C SER A 134 0.48 -11.84 -1.71
N HIS A 135 0.06 -11.26 -0.60
CA HIS A 135 0.90 -11.10 0.59
C HIS A 135 0.94 -12.36 1.48
N ILE A 136 -0.11 -13.19 1.53
CA ILE A 136 -0.02 -14.53 2.16
C ILE A 136 0.99 -15.40 1.43
N LEU A 137 0.94 -15.44 0.09
CA LEU A 137 1.92 -16.18 -0.71
C LEU A 137 3.33 -15.57 -0.57
N GLY A 138 3.43 -14.25 -0.50
CA GLY A 138 4.68 -13.55 -0.20
C GLY A 138 5.28 -13.96 1.15
N LEU A 139 4.46 -14.09 2.19
CA LEU A 139 4.90 -14.61 3.49
C LEU A 139 5.48 -16.03 3.37
N CYS A 140 4.82 -16.92 2.63
CA CYS A 140 5.34 -18.27 2.37
C CYS A 140 6.70 -18.23 1.66
N VAL A 141 6.86 -17.35 0.67
CA VAL A 141 8.15 -17.15 -0.03
C VAL A 141 9.24 -16.73 0.95
N PHE A 142 9.02 -15.73 1.80
CA PHE A 142 10.04 -15.28 2.75
C PHE A 142 10.33 -16.27 3.88
N LEU A 143 9.35 -17.07 4.29
CA LEU A 143 9.58 -18.18 5.23
C LEU A 143 10.48 -19.25 4.61
N ILE A 144 10.22 -19.60 3.34
CA ILE A 144 11.05 -20.54 2.58
C ILE A 144 12.46 -19.99 2.40
N LEU A 145 12.61 -18.71 2.00
CA LEU A 145 13.91 -18.06 1.88
C LEU A 145 14.65 -18.00 3.22
N ALA A 146 13.98 -17.65 4.32
CA ALA A 146 14.60 -17.65 5.65
C ALA A 146 15.08 -19.04 6.07
N TYR A 147 14.30 -20.07 5.78
CA TYR A 147 14.73 -21.45 6.01
C TYR A 147 15.97 -21.79 5.16
N TYR A 148 15.94 -21.54 3.85
CA TYR A 148 17.07 -21.82 2.97
C TYR A 148 18.32 -21.03 3.38
N ASP A 149 18.18 -19.75 3.73
CA ASP A 149 19.28 -18.88 4.13
C ASP A 149 19.87 -19.25 5.50
N THR A 150 19.09 -19.90 6.36
CA THR A 150 19.58 -20.37 7.66
C THR A 150 20.14 -21.80 7.59
N ALA A 151 19.53 -22.67 6.76
CA ALA A 151 19.82 -24.10 6.70
C ALA A 151 20.86 -24.48 5.63
N MET A 152 20.75 -23.94 4.41
CA MET A 152 21.70 -24.24 3.32
C MET A 152 22.90 -23.30 3.37
N LEU A 153 22.64 -22.04 3.73
CA LEU A 153 23.63 -21.00 3.88
C LEU A 153 24.14 -21.00 5.34
N GLN A 154 24.73 -22.10 5.79
CA GLN A 154 25.86 -22.02 6.74
C GLN A 154 27.03 -21.28 6.07
N ILE A 155 26.76 -20.07 5.55
CA ILE A 155 27.72 -19.19 4.92
C ILE A 155 28.81 -19.06 5.98
N GLN A 156 30.05 -19.15 5.53
CA GLN A 156 31.19 -18.63 6.27
C GLN A 156 31.08 -17.10 6.53
N ALA A 157 29.87 -16.51 6.47
CA ALA A 157 29.59 -15.14 6.77
C ALA A 157 29.68 -14.88 8.26
N THR A 158 30.01 -13.63 8.57
CA THR A 158 30.13 -13.16 9.94
C THR A 158 28.78 -13.18 10.65
N THR A 159 28.78 -13.24 11.98
CA THR A 159 27.55 -13.14 12.79
C THR A 159 26.76 -11.86 12.45
N VAL A 160 27.46 -10.77 12.09
CA VAL A 160 26.80 -9.50 11.73
C VAL A 160 26.00 -9.62 10.44
N ASP A 161 26.55 -10.26 9.40
CA ASP A 161 25.85 -10.47 8.14
C ASP A 161 24.59 -11.32 8.34
N LYS A 162 24.69 -12.36 9.18
CA LYS A 162 23.54 -13.21 9.55
C LYS A 162 22.45 -12.40 10.26
N VAL A 163 22.83 -11.51 11.17
CA VAL A 163 21.88 -10.62 11.87
C VAL A 163 21.21 -9.65 10.88
N ILE A 164 21.96 -9.06 9.95
CA ILE A 164 21.40 -8.12 8.96
C ILE A 164 20.41 -8.83 8.04
N VAL A 165 20.78 -9.97 7.46
CA VAL A 165 19.89 -10.75 6.59
C VAL A 165 18.67 -11.25 7.36
N GLY A 166 18.86 -11.71 8.62
CA GLY A 166 17.77 -12.13 9.49
C GLY A 166 16.77 -11.01 9.78
N MET A 167 17.26 -9.80 10.13
CA MET A 167 16.39 -8.63 10.36
C MET A 167 15.68 -8.17 9.08
N LEU A 168 16.36 -8.26 7.92
CA LEU A 168 15.76 -7.96 6.61
C LEU A 168 14.58 -8.88 6.32
N LEU A 169 14.79 -10.19 6.41
CA LEU A 169 13.76 -11.19 6.18
C LEU A 169 12.62 -11.11 7.20
N LEU A 170 12.92 -10.86 8.47
CA LEU A 170 11.90 -10.64 9.49
C LEU A 170 11.02 -9.44 9.14
N SER A 171 11.63 -8.33 8.71
CA SER A 171 10.91 -7.12 8.32
C SER A 171 10.01 -7.36 7.10
N PHE A 172 10.47 -8.15 6.12
CA PHE A 172 9.67 -8.53 4.96
C PHE A 172 8.48 -9.41 5.35
N GLN A 173 8.68 -10.38 6.25
CA GLN A 173 7.61 -11.22 6.77
C GLN A 173 6.56 -10.39 7.54
N LEU A 174 7.00 -9.47 8.41
CA LEU A 174 6.09 -8.59 9.15
C LEU A 174 5.27 -7.70 8.21
N CYS A 175 5.89 -7.16 7.15
CA CYS A 175 5.17 -6.42 6.11
C CYS A 175 4.06 -7.27 5.48
N MET A 176 4.38 -8.50 5.07
CA MET A 176 3.40 -9.41 4.47
C MET A 176 2.27 -9.78 5.43
N ILE A 177 2.59 -10.03 6.70
CA ILE A 177 1.63 -10.38 7.76
C ILE A 177 0.67 -9.22 8.03
N PHE A 178 1.20 -8.04 8.36
CA PHE A 178 0.36 -6.90 8.73
C PHE A 178 -0.58 -6.49 7.59
N SER A 179 -0.08 -6.53 6.36
CA SER A 179 -0.86 -6.26 5.18
C SER A 179 -1.97 -7.29 4.93
N SER A 180 -1.65 -8.59 5.04
CA SER A 180 -2.65 -9.65 4.88
C SER A 180 -3.73 -9.58 5.96
N ILE A 181 -3.36 -9.27 7.20
CA ILE A 181 -4.32 -9.07 8.30
C ILE A 181 -5.21 -7.86 8.02
N TYR A 182 -4.63 -6.71 7.62
CA TYR A 182 -5.39 -5.52 7.29
C TYR A 182 -6.43 -5.82 6.20
N HIS A 183 -6.00 -6.35 5.06
CA HIS A 183 -6.93 -6.64 3.95
C HIS A 183 -7.93 -7.73 4.30
N THR A 184 -7.63 -8.65 5.22
CA THR A 184 -8.62 -9.64 5.68
C THR A 184 -9.70 -9.02 6.56
N PHE A 185 -9.33 -8.13 7.49
CA PHE A 185 -10.20 -7.60 8.54
C PHE A 185 -10.65 -6.14 8.33
N SER A 186 -10.27 -5.50 7.22
CA SER A 186 -10.64 -4.11 6.88
C SER A 186 -12.16 -3.90 6.84
N CYS A 187 -12.92 -4.94 6.50
CA CYS A 187 -14.38 -4.92 6.43
C CYS A 187 -15.09 -5.16 7.78
N HIS A 188 -14.36 -5.39 8.88
CA HIS A 188 -14.97 -5.73 10.17
C HIS A 188 -15.65 -4.53 10.84
N SER A 189 -14.92 -3.42 10.98
CA SER A 189 -15.39 -2.17 11.57
C SER A 189 -14.44 -1.02 11.20
N ALA A 190 -14.91 0.23 11.30
CA ALA A 190 -14.08 1.41 11.04
C ALA A 190 -12.85 1.47 11.97
N ASP A 191 -13.03 1.13 13.24
CA ASP A 191 -11.95 1.06 14.22
C ASP A 191 -10.87 0.03 13.86
N SER A 192 -11.29 -1.15 13.39
CA SER A 192 -10.35 -2.18 12.94
C SER A 192 -9.65 -1.75 11.65
N TYR A 193 -10.36 -1.09 10.74
CA TYR A 193 -9.79 -0.51 9.53
C TYR A 193 -8.64 0.46 9.87
N ASP A 194 -8.87 1.46 10.72
CA ASP A 194 -7.87 2.49 11.02
C ASP A 194 -6.64 1.91 11.76
N ARG A 195 -6.87 1.04 12.76
CA ARG A 195 -5.77 0.41 13.49
C ARG A 195 -4.92 -0.49 12.60
N LEU A 196 -5.56 -1.33 11.81
CA LEU A 196 -4.84 -2.29 10.97
C LEU A 196 -4.16 -1.62 9.77
N LEU A 197 -4.74 -0.54 9.23
CA LEU A 197 -4.09 0.29 8.22
C LEU A 197 -2.78 0.89 8.77
N ALA A 198 -2.77 1.32 10.03
CA ALA A 198 -1.53 1.81 10.67
C ALA A 198 -0.45 0.72 10.77
N PHE A 199 -0.83 -0.53 11.09
CA PHE A 199 0.10 -1.66 11.10
C PHE A 199 0.59 -2.05 9.70
N ASP A 200 -0.26 -1.99 8.69
CA ASP A 200 0.12 -2.25 7.30
C ASP A 200 1.17 -1.22 6.81
N LEU A 201 0.91 0.07 7.04
CA LEU A 201 1.87 1.14 6.75
C LEU A 201 3.17 1.00 7.55
N PHE A 202 3.08 0.57 8.81
CA PHE A 202 4.24 0.27 9.64
C PHE A 202 5.06 -0.91 9.08
N GLY A 203 4.40 -1.94 8.54
CA GLY A 203 5.04 -3.06 7.86
C GLY A 203 5.88 -2.61 6.66
N ILE A 204 5.31 -1.75 5.80
CA ILE A 204 6.04 -1.14 4.68
C ILE A 204 7.24 -0.34 5.21
N ALA A 205 7.05 0.45 6.25
CA ALA A 205 8.13 1.23 6.87
C ALA A 205 9.26 0.34 7.41
N LEU A 206 8.95 -0.74 8.11
CA LEU A 206 9.96 -1.68 8.60
C LEU A 206 10.74 -2.31 7.45
N SER A 207 10.06 -2.75 6.39
CA SER A 207 10.71 -3.33 5.22
C SER A 207 11.68 -2.35 4.54
N LEU A 208 11.27 -1.09 4.39
CA LEU A 208 12.08 -0.05 3.77
C LEU A 208 13.27 0.35 4.66
N LEU A 209 13.08 0.44 5.98
CA LEU A 209 14.17 0.66 6.92
C LEU A 209 15.21 -0.45 6.81
N ALA A 210 14.78 -1.72 6.76
CA ALA A 210 15.70 -2.85 6.64
C ALA A 210 16.45 -2.87 5.29
N ILE A 211 15.79 -2.48 4.20
CA ILE A 211 16.41 -2.26 2.88
C ILE A 211 17.51 -1.19 2.97
N PHE A 212 17.23 -0.03 3.58
CA PHE A 212 18.22 1.02 3.73
C PHE A 212 19.37 0.61 4.65
N MET A 213 19.08 0.01 5.81
CA MET A 213 20.10 -0.42 6.76
C MET A 213 21.04 -1.46 6.15
N SER A 214 20.49 -2.46 5.44
CA SER A 214 21.30 -3.45 4.72
C SER A 214 22.12 -2.81 3.58
N GLY A 215 21.48 -1.97 2.75
CA GLY A 215 22.16 -1.27 1.65
C GLY A 215 23.31 -0.37 2.12
N ILE A 216 23.06 0.48 3.11
CA ILE A 216 24.06 1.39 3.70
C ILE A 216 25.21 0.60 4.33
N TYR A 217 24.90 -0.47 5.07
CA TYR A 217 25.90 -1.31 5.71
C TYR A 217 26.91 -1.86 4.70
N TYR A 218 26.42 -2.42 3.59
CA TYR A 218 27.29 -2.98 2.56
C TYR A 218 27.95 -1.91 1.68
N ALA A 219 27.23 -0.84 1.35
CA ALA A 219 27.74 0.27 0.55
C ALA A 219 28.95 0.95 1.20
N PHE A 220 28.88 1.20 2.50
CA PHE A 220 29.92 1.91 3.27
C PHE A 220 30.73 0.99 4.19
N TRP A 221 30.73 -0.32 3.96
CA TRP A 221 31.44 -1.30 4.77
C TRP A 221 32.93 -0.97 5.04
N CYS A 222 33.63 -0.36 4.09
CA CYS A 222 35.03 0.08 4.22
C CYS A 222 35.19 1.48 4.81
N ASN A 223 34.12 2.27 4.90
CA ASN A 223 34.10 3.60 5.51
C ASN A 223 33.11 3.62 6.67
N GLN A 224 33.56 3.13 7.82
CA GLN A 224 32.73 2.97 9.02
C GLN A 224 32.12 4.30 9.51
N PRO A 225 32.84 5.45 9.53
CA PRO A 225 32.23 6.73 9.90
C PRO A 225 31.02 7.11 9.05
N LEU A 226 31.11 7.00 7.72
CA LEU A 226 29.99 7.29 6.83
C LEU A 226 28.86 6.28 6.98
N ARG A 227 29.19 4.99 7.14
CA ARG A 227 28.21 3.93 7.40
C ARG A 227 27.38 4.27 8.63
N ASP A 228 28.04 4.56 9.75
CA ASP A 228 27.37 4.78 11.04
C ASP A 228 26.56 6.08 11.01
N PHE A 229 27.09 7.15 10.39
CA PHE A 229 26.35 8.38 10.14
C PHE A 229 25.03 8.13 9.40
N TYR A 230 25.07 7.38 8.30
CA TYR A 230 23.87 7.11 7.51
C TYR A 230 22.89 6.14 8.17
N MET A 231 23.39 5.14 8.92
CA MET A 231 22.53 4.23 9.69
C MET A 231 21.82 4.95 10.84
N ILE A 232 22.51 5.87 11.54
CA ILE A 232 21.92 6.66 12.62
C ILE A 232 20.88 7.63 12.06
N THR A 233 21.23 8.38 11.02
CA THR A 233 20.32 9.38 10.43
C THR A 233 19.07 8.74 9.86
N ILE A 234 19.16 7.62 9.11
CA ILE A 234 17.96 6.94 8.62
C ILE A 234 17.09 6.39 9.75
N GLY A 235 17.71 5.88 10.83
CA GLY A 235 17.01 5.39 12.02
C GLY A 235 16.29 6.50 12.79
N VAL A 236 16.93 7.66 12.95
CA VAL A 236 16.32 8.84 13.60
C VAL A 236 15.16 9.39 12.78
N ILE A 237 15.33 9.53 11.45
CA ILE A 237 14.25 10.00 10.57
C ILE A 237 13.08 9.00 10.58
N PHE A 238 13.36 7.70 10.56
CA PHE A 238 12.34 6.66 10.72
C PHE A 238 11.58 6.81 12.05
N ALA A 239 12.30 6.92 13.17
CA ALA A 239 11.69 7.06 14.48
C ALA A 239 10.81 8.32 14.57
N ALA A 240 11.26 9.44 14.01
CA ALA A 240 10.47 10.65 13.91
C ALA A 240 9.22 10.47 13.03
N ALA A 241 9.36 9.86 11.85
CA ALA A 241 8.24 9.58 10.95
C ALA A 241 7.19 8.64 11.58
N MET A 242 7.63 7.66 12.36
CA MET A 242 6.77 6.74 13.11
C MET A 242 6.11 7.40 14.31
N ALA A 243 6.84 8.27 15.03
CA ALA A 243 6.26 9.04 16.12
C ALA A 243 5.09 9.90 15.63
N LEU A 244 5.20 10.51 14.45
CA LEU A 244 4.10 11.28 13.85
C LEU A 244 2.84 10.44 13.56
N GLN A 245 2.95 9.11 13.45
CA GLN A 245 1.80 8.21 13.27
C GLN A 245 1.02 7.95 14.56
N ILE A 246 1.59 8.28 15.72
CA ILE A 246 0.97 8.10 17.03
C ILE A 246 -0.33 8.93 17.09
N PRO A 247 -1.51 8.32 17.28
CA PRO A 247 -2.80 9.01 17.26
C PRO A 247 -2.87 10.18 18.25
N GLN A 248 -2.21 10.05 19.40
CA GLN A 248 -2.19 11.05 20.48
C GLN A 248 -1.55 12.38 20.07
N LEU A 249 -0.70 12.41 19.03
CA LEU A 249 -0.06 13.64 18.56
C LEU A 249 -0.97 14.50 17.66
N ASN A 250 -2.14 13.98 17.26
CA ASN A 250 -3.15 14.66 16.45
C ASN A 250 -2.59 15.43 15.22
N VAL A 251 -1.58 14.84 14.57
CA VAL A 251 -0.92 15.44 13.40
C VAL A 251 -1.79 15.30 12.16
N HIS A 252 -1.84 16.33 11.33
CA HIS A 252 -2.59 16.32 10.08
C HIS A 252 -2.09 15.22 9.11
N SER A 253 -3.01 14.53 8.44
CA SER A 253 -2.68 13.37 7.58
C SER A 253 -1.70 13.71 6.45
N ASN A 254 -1.74 14.94 5.92
CA ASN A 254 -0.79 15.36 4.88
C ASN A 254 0.64 15.47 5.41
N VAL A 255 0.82 15.92 6.66
CA VAL A 255 2.15 16.00 7.29
C VAL A 255 2.69 14.60 7.55
N LYS A 256 1.85 13.69 8.04
CA LYS A 256 2.21 12.27 8.20
C LYS A 256 2.68 11.64 6.89
N MET A 257 1.94 11.86 5.81
CA MET A 257 2.27 11.37 4.48
C MET A 257 3.53 12.01 3.91
N LEU A 258 3.68 13.33 4.04
CA LEU A 258 4.87 14.05 3.59
C LEU A 258 6.12 13.56 4.32
N ALA A 259 6.05 13.38 5.65
CA ALA A 259 7.16 12.84 6.43
C ALA A 259 7.55 11.43 5.98
N PHE A 260 6.56 10.56 5.71
CA PHE A 260 6.79 9.21 5.21
C PHE A 260 7.47 9.21 3.83
N VAL A 261 6.96 10.01 2.90
CA VAL A 261 7.53 10.13 1.54
C VAL A 261 8.91 10.78 1.56
N ALA A 262 9.12 11.82 2.37
CA ALA A 262 10.42 12.47 2.52
C ALA A 262 11.47 11.53 3.09
N TRP A 263 11.09 10.72 4.09
CA TRP A 263 11.94 9.67 4.64
C TRP A 263 12.28 8.60 3.60
N ALA A 264 11.31 8.15 2.80
CA ALA A 264 11.58 7.22 1.70
C ALA A 264 12.52 7.82 0.64
N ALA A 265 12.34 9.11 0.30
CA ALA A 265 13.17 9.83 -0.65
C ALA A 265 14.59 10.08 -0.11
N TYR A 266 14.76 10.21 1.21
CA TYR A 266 16.07 10.42 1.84
C TYR A 266 17.09 9.35 1.45
N GLY A 267 16.67 8.10 1.20
CA GLY A 267 17.57 7.02 0.77
C GLY A 267 18.36 7.30 -0.51
N VAL A 268 17.92 8.26 -1.34
CA VAL A 268 18.67 8.72 -2.52
C VAL A 268 19.97 9.41 -2.11
N VAL A 269 19.98 10.13 -0.99
CA VAL A 269 21.16 10.87 -0.49
C VAL A 269 22.36 9.95 -0.19
N PRO A 270 22.26 8.91 0.65
CA PRO A 270 23.38 7.99 0.87
C PRO A 270 23.77 7.24 -0.41
N THR A 271 22.81 6.93 -1.30
CA THR A 271 23.12 6.26 -2.58
C THR A 271 23.99 7.13 -3.48
N LEU A 272 23.65 8.42 -3.64
CA LEU A 272 24.44 9.36 -4.43
C LEU A 272 25.80 9.61 -3.79
N HIS A 273 25.85 9.83 -2.47
CA HIS A 273 27.11 10.05 -1.79
C HIS A 273 28.04 8.83 -1.88
N TRP A 274 27.48 7.63 -1.73
CA TRP A 274 28.20 6.36 -1.93
C TRP A 274 28.81 6.27 -3.32
N TYR A 275 28.03 6.58 -4.37
CA TYR A 275 28.52 6.55 -5.75
C TYR A 275 29.77 7.44 -5.91
N PHE A 276 29.74 8.68 -5.42
CA PHE A 276 30.88 9.59 -5.59
C PHE A 276 32.09 9.22 -4.72
N VAL A 277 31.89 8.93 -3.42
CA VAL A 277 32.99 8.66 -2.49
C VAL A 277 33.68 7.33 -2.76
N MET A 278 32.94 6.33 -3.23
CA MET A 278 33.53 5.03 -3.53
C MET A 278 34.17 4.95 -4.91
N GLY A 279 34.38 6.07 -5.61
CA GLY A 279 35.08 6.12 -6.90
C GLY A 279 34.19 5.86 -8.11
N GLY A 280 32.87 5.99 -7.99
CA GLY A 280 31.91 5.96 -9.09
C GLY A 280 32.06 4.73 -9.98
N THR A 281 32.03 4.96 -11.30
CA THR A 281 32.24 3.93 -12.32
C THR A 281 33.68 3.46 -12.44
N GLU A 282 34.58 3.73 -11.49
CA GLU A 282 35.89 3.05 -11.43
C GLU A 282 35.87 1.91 -10.41
N SER A 283 35.01 2.01 -9.40
CA SER A 283 34.88 0.98 -8.38
C SER A 283 34.06 -0.21 -8.85
N THR A 284 34.65 -1.40 -8.74
CA THR A 284 33.99 -2.68 -9.02
C THR A 284 32.70 -2.85 -8.24
N MET A 285 32.70 -2.44 -6.96
CA MET A 285 31.52 -2.53 -6.10
C MET A 285 30.39 -1.65 -6.65
N VAL A 286 30.69 -0.38 -6.95
CA VAL A 286 29.67 0.55 -7.47
C VAL A 286 29.13 0.06 -8.81
N LYS A 287 29.99 -0.38 -9.74
CA LYS A 287 29.58 -0.95 -11.04
C LYS A 287 28.59 -2.10 -10.92
N ILE A 288 28.82 -3.02 -9.98
CA ILE A 288 27.99 -4.22 -9.80
C ILE A 288 26.65 -3.86 -9.14
N PHE A 289 26.67 -2.97 -8.16
CA PHE A 289 25.51 -2.76 -7.29
C PHE A 289 24.66 -1.53 -7.64
N ILE A 290 25.20 -0.49 -8.29
CA ILE A 290 24.40 0.68 -8.69
C ILE A 290 23.22 0.32 -9.61
N PRO A 291 23.33 -0.61 -10.59
CA PRO A 291 22.20 -0.99 -11.41
C PRO A 291 21.13 -1.72 -10.59
N ARG A 292 21.53 -2.50 -9.58
CA ARG A 292 20.60 -3.20 -8.68
C ARG A 292 19.80 -2.21 -7.83
N VAL A 293 20.49 -1.21 -7.27
CA VAL A 293 19.83 -0.13 -6.52
C VAL A 293 18.90 0.68 -7.43
N ALA A 294 19.31 0.98 -8.66
CA ALA A 294 18.48 1.69 -9.64
C ALA A 294 17.21 0.90 -10.01
N VAL A 295 17.31 -0.42 -10.23
CA VAL A 295 16.16 -1.29 -10.48
C VAL A 295 15.21 -1.29 -9.28
N MET A 296 15.73 -1.33 -8.05
CA MET A 296 14.89 -1.24 -6.85
C MET A 296 14.10 0.07 -6.81
N TYR A 297 14.76 1.21 -7.04
CA TYR A 297 14.06 2.51 -7.11
C TYR A 297 13.04 2.57 -8.25
N ALA A 298 13.36 2.00 -9.41
CA ALA A 298 12.44 1.95 -10.54
C ALA A 298 11.19 1.11 -10.21
N LEU A 299 11.35 -0.07 -9.61
CA LEU A 299 10.23 -0.92 -9.18
C LEU A 299 9.35 -0.21 -8.14
N SER A 300 9.95 0.34 -7.08
CA SER A 300 9.21 1.04 -6.03
C SER A 300 8.53 2.31 -6.53
N GLY A 301 9.22 3.11 -7.34
CA GLY A 301 8.67 4.32 -7.95
C GLY A 301 7.52 4.01 -8.90
N PHE A 302 7.68 2.99 -9.75
CA PHE A 302 6.63 2.54 -10.66
C PHE A 302 5.39 2.02 -9.93
N ALA A 303 5.57 1.21 -8.88
CA ALA A 303 4.47 0.76 -8.02
C ALA A 303 3.71 1.94 -7.43
N PHE A 304 4.44 2.92 -6.88
CA PHE A 304 3.86 4.11 -6.27
C PHE A 304 3.07 4.96 -7.28
N LEU A 305 3.63 5.14 -8.48
CA LEU A 305 2.97 5.88 -9.56
C LEU A 305 1.67 5.20 -9.98
N ILE A 306 1.67 3.88 -10.18
CA ILE A 306 0.46 3.10 -10.49
C ILE A 306 -0.58 3.27 -9.39
N TYR A 307 -0.18 3.10 -8.13
CA TYR A 307 -1.06 3.17 -6.96
C TYR A 307 -1.70 4.55 -6.79
N VAL A 308 -0.93 5.63 -6.97
CA VAL A 308 -1.45 7.00 -6.85
C VAL A 308 -2.30 7.37 -8.06
N ALA A 309 -1.88 6.98 -9.27
CA ALA A 309 -2.61 7.28 -10.50
C ALA A 309 -3.91 6.47 -10.66
N LYS A 310 -4.11 5.41 -9.85
CA LYS A 310 -5.25 4.48 -9.93
C LYS A 310 -5.41 3.85 -11.31
N ILE A 311 -4.28 3.46 -11.90
CA ILE A 311 -4.22 2.82 -13.23
C ILE A 311 -4.09 1.30 -13.03
N PRO A 312 -4.81 0.45 -13.78
CA PRO A 312 -5.63 0.76 -14.96
C PRO A 312 -7.12 1.03 -14.67
N GLU A 313 -7.59 0.89 -13.43
CA GLU A 313 -9.02 1.01 -13.11
C GLU A 313 -9.62 2.38 -13.45
N ARG A 314 -8.81 3.43 -13.42
CA ARG A 314 -9.21 4.77 -13.87
C ARG A 314 -9.56 4.81 -15.36
N TRP A 315 -8.90 4.01 -16.20
CA TRP A 315 -9.15 3.98 -17.64
C TRP A 315 -10.36 3.13 -18.02
N CYS A 316 -10.54 2.00 -17.32
CA CYS A 316 -11.68 1.12 -17.51
C CYS A 316 -12.39 0.89 -16.15
N ILE A 317 -13.29 1.81 -15.81
CA ILE A 317 -14.07 1.78 -14.56
C ILE A 317 -14.87 0.46 -14.48
N GLY A 318 -14.83 -0.24 -13.34
CA GLY A 318 -15.57 -1.49 -13.12
C GLY A 318 -14.90 -2.75 -13.67
N TRP A 319 -13.97 -2.63 -14.64
CA TRP A 319 -13.34 -3.80 -15.28
C TRP A 319 -12.33 -4.51 -14.37
N PHE A 320 -11.68 -3.73 -13.51
CA PHE A 320 -10.58 -4.20 -12.65
C PHE A 320 -11.01 -4.33 -11.18
N ASP A 321 -12.31 -4.48 -10.92
CA ASP A 321 -12.86 -4.48 -9.57
C ASP A 321 -12.22 -5.52 -8.66
N CYS A 322 -12.12 -6.77 -9.12
CA CYS A 322 -11.55 -7.88 -8.34
C CYS A 322 -10.08 -8.18 -8.63
N ILE A 323 -9.60 -7.87 -9.83
CA ILE A 323 -8.26 -8.25 -10.28
C ILE A 323 -7.64 -7.15 -11.15
N GLY A 324 -6.35 -6.89 -10.94
CA GLY A 324 -5.52 -6.07 -11.82
C GLY A 324 -5.67 -4.56 -11.63
N HIS A 325 -6.42 -4.10 -10.63
CA HIS A 325 -6.41 -2.68 -10.26
C HIS A 325 -5.09 -2.28 -9.59
N SER A 326 -4.84 -0.99 -9.51
CA SER A 326 -3.58 -0.41 -9.04
C SER A 326 -3.11 -0.94 -7.70
N HIS A 327 -4.01 -1.16 -6.74
CA HIS A 327 -3.69 -1.74 -5.43
C HIS A 327 -3.21 -3.18 -5.55
N ASN A 328 -3.88 -4.05 -6.33
CA ASN A 328 -3.37 -5.39 -6.60
C ASN A 328 -1.96 -5.35 -7.20
N LEU A 329 -1.75 -4.47 -8.18
CA LEU A 329 -0.45 -4.31 -8.84
C LEU A 329 0.61 -3.80 -7.86
N TRP A 330 0.25 -2.88 -6.96
CA TRP A 330 1.11 -2.41 -5.87
C TRP A 330 1.62 -3.59 -5.03
N HIS A 331 0.73 -4.46 -4.53
CA HIS A 331 1.11 -5.64 -3.75
C HIS A 331 2.07 -6.56 -4.52
N LEU A 332 1.75 -6.86 -5.78
CA LEU A 332 2.58 -7.74 -6.61
C LEU A 332 3.97 -7.14 -6.88
N ILE A 333 4.05 -5.85 -7.19
CA ILE A 333 5.32 -5.17 -7.47
C ILE A 333 6.14 -5.02 -6.18
N VAL A 334 5.52 -4.71 -5.04
CA VAL A 334 6.19 -4.65 -3.74
C VAL A 334 6.79 -6.02 -3.40
N LEU A 335 6.02 -7.11 -3.52
CA LEU A 335 6.55 -8.46 -3.32
C LEU A 335 7.74 -8.75 -4.24
N ALA A 336 7.62 -8.44 -5.54
CA ALA A 336 8.70 -8.61 -6.50
C ALA A 336 9.95 -7.78 -6.13
N ALA A 337 9.77 -6.54 -5.67
CA ALA A 337 10.84 -5.66 -5.24
C ALA A 337 11.54 -6.19 -3.99
N LEU A 338 10.80 -6.69 -3.00
CA LEU A 338 11.38 -7.30 -1.79
C LEU A 338 12.16 -8.59 -2.13
N CYS A 339 11.64 -9.45 -3.00
CA CYS A 339 12.37 -10.62 -3.50
C CYS A 339 13.65 -10.23 -4.27
N TYR A 340 13.56 -9.19 -5.10
CA TYR A 340 14.70 -8.64 -5.83
C TYR A 340 15.78 -8.08 -4.90
N TRP A 341 15.37 -7.36 -3.85
CA TRP A 341 16.30 -6.82 -2.87
C TRP A 341 16.95 -7.92 -2.03
N HIS A 342 16.19 -8.94 -1.63
CA HIS A 342 16.75 -10.14 -1.00
C HIS A 342 17.87 -10.75 -1.84
N ASN A 343 17.62 -10.99 -3.14
CA ASN A 343 18.65 -11.49 -4.06
C ASN A 343 19.87 -10.57 -4.12
N SER A 344 19.66 -9.26 -4.14
CA SER A 344 20.74 -8.27 -4.15
C SER A 344 21.53 -8.28 -2.83
N GLY A 345 20.85 -8.44 -1.70
CA GLY A 345 21.45 -8.66 -0.38
C GLY A 345 22.38 -9.87 -0.34
N MET A 346 21.95 -10.99 -0.93
CA MET A 346 22.80 -12.18 -1.02
C MET A 346 24.05 -11.95 -1.86
N LYS A 347 23.94 -11.15 -2.92
CA LYS A 347 25.09 -10.75 -3.74
C LYS A 347 26.04 -9.81 -3.02
N TYR A 348 25.54 -8.93 -2.15
CA TYR A 348 26.39 -8.12 -1.27
C TYR A 348 27.20 -8.99 -0.30
N VAL A 349 26.56 -9.97 0.34
CA VAL A 349 27.24 -10.91 1.24
C VAL A 349 28.33 -11.67 0.49
N GLU A 350 28.03 -12.23 -0.69
CA GLU A 350 28.99 -12.96 -1.52
C GLU A 350 30.18 -12.09 -1.95
N PHE A 351 29.92 -10.85 -2.39
CA PHE A 351 30.96 -9.89 -2.75
C PHE A 351 31.87 -9.59 -1.56
N ARG A 352 31.28 -9.45 -0.37
CA ARG A 352 32.01 -9.20 0.86
C ARG A 352 32.91 -10.35 1.31
N MET A 353 32.46 -11.58 1.09
CA MET A 353 33.25 -12.76 1.41
C MET A 353 34.48 -12.92 0.52
N THR A 354 34.44 -12.35 -0.69
CA THR A 354 35.48 -12.50 -1.72
C THR A 354 36.40 -11.28 -1.85
N HIS A 355 35.96 -10.12 -1.36
CA HIS A 355 36.70 -8.86 -1.44
C HIS A 355 36.91 -8.28 -0.04
N GLY A 356 38.16 -7.96 0.31
CA GLY A 356 38.48 -7.22 1.53
C GLY A 356 38.49 -5.72 1.28
N CYS A 357 38.43 -4.94 2.36
CA CYS A 357 38.80 -3.54 2.29
C CYS A 357 40.33 -3.45 2.16
N SER A 358 40.81 -2.88 1.06
CA SER A 358 42.23 -2.52 0.96
C SER A 358 42.56 -1.49 2.05
N ALA A 359 43.56 -1.79 2.87
CA ALA A 359 44.05 -0.88 3.89
C ALA A 359 44.68 0.34 3.21
N GLY A 360 43.90 1.40 3.01
CA GLY A 360 44.44 2.65 2.50
C GLY A 360 43.50 3.42 1.59
N VAL A 361 42.37 3.87 2.11
CA VAL A 361 41.94 5.27 1.88
C VAL A 361 41.28 5.74 3.17
N GLN A 362 42.09 6.24 4.11
CA GLN A 362 41.58 7.15 5.12
C GLN A 362 41.17 8.41 4.37
N TYR A 363 39.87 8.56 4.09
CA TYR A 363 39.33 9.83 3.66
C TYR A 363 39.43 10.78 4.86
N ALA A 364 40.47 11.62 4.82
CA ALA A 364 40.72 12.72 5.75
C ALA A 364 39.66 13.82 5.60
#